data_AF-A0A2D8AUA3-F1
#
_entry.id   AF-A0A2D8AUA3-F1
#
_cell.length_a   1.000
_cell.length_b   1.000
_cell.length_c   1.000
_cell.angle_alpha   90.00
_cell.angle_beta   90.00
_cell.angle_gamma   90.00
#
_symmetry.space_group_name_H-M   'P 1'
#
loop_
_entity.id
_entity.type
_entity.pdbx_description
1 polymer ?
#
loop_
_entity_poly.entity_id
_entity_poly.type
_entity_poly.pdbx_seq_one_letter_code
_entity_poly.pdbx_strand_id
1 'polypeptide(L)'
;MGGVYCPNCEAAVEPASKFCLSCGNDLTVRGPITATGHDLNQLKDVIRTRDDLSMAEKFDMIAKVEEGANPILLGIAAPADDDDDVDIGDAFAAGESTDDSTNAFKDYQFGESAAASAAVRATVRGTDGWVLVQKGTLDLSEGLFRDAMNLGMEASTHIHDVSSGEHEGIDPEAMRSIPVLKPPKRSFCPKCGSDIHANTMLQWRKWRDSSSDVVSMQLEASMETALIQVASHYLTVIENIKKDAETVDEKALAEKIEKRIRKELEAEIEGRNNASQKTESKSSTKSTTKKPAKKSNATTPKKKAGGLFGAKKPKKTFEGEPGDKADWFLAEALDTIYDPHGTGKVLKPKTILARSSDGNVRVQDVVRVYDSEGKDAISELAWTSPLTQYIIEAFDAC
;
A
#
# COMPACT_ATOMS: atom_id res chain seq x y z
N MET A 1 -19.10 -32.76 -4.45
CA MET A 1 -18.27 -31.77 -5.19
C MET A 1 -19.21 -30.78 -5.85
N GLY A 2 -19.58 -29.70 -5.14
CA GLY A 2 -20.46 -28.65 -5.67
C GLY A 2 -19.62 -27.48 -6.16
N GLY A 3 -19.80 -27.06 -7.41
CA GLY A 3 -19.13 -25.91 -7.98
C GLY A 3 -19.00 -25.99 -9.49
N VAL A 4 -18.26 -25.03 -10.05
CA VAL A 4 -17.89 -24.99 -11.46
C VAL A 4 -16.39 -25.20 -11.62
N TYR A 5 -16.02 -25.82 -12.73
CA TYR A 5 -14.69 -26.36 -12.96
C TYR A 5 -14.07 -25.77 -14.21
N CYS A 6 -12.74 -25.70 -14.23
CA CYS A 6 -12.01 -25.35 -15.43
C CYS A 6 -12.12 -26.49 -16.45
N PRO A 7 -12.55 -26.23 -17.70
CA PRO A 7 -12.66 -27.27 -18.73
C PRO A 7 -11.33 -27.87 -19.16
N ASN A 8 -10.20 -27.25 -18.79
CA ASN A 8 -8.86 -27.69 -19.20
C ASN A 8 -8.08 -28.47 -18.13
N CYS A 9 -8.32 -28.17 -16.85
CA CYS A 9 -7.56 -28.78 -15.75
C CYS A 9 -8.43 -29.29 -14.60
N GLU A 10 -9.76 -29.19 -14.73
CA GLU A 10 -10.75 -29.68 -13.77
C GLU A 10 -10.61 -29.09 -12.35
N ALA A 11 -9.75 -28.09 -12.16
CA ALA A 11 -9.66 -27.34 -10.93
C ALA A 11 -10.97 -26.60 -10.66
N ALA A 12 -11.38 -26.54 -9.39
CA ALA A 12 -12.49 -25.70 -8.97
C ALA A 12 -12.17 -24.23 -9.29
N VAL A 13 -13.11 -23.55 -9.94
CA VAL A 13 -12.99 -22.14 -10.31
C VAL A 13 -14.22 -21.40 -9.83
N GLU A 14 -14.08 -20.11 -9.52
CA GLU A 14 -15.24 -19.31 -9.17
C GLU A 14 -16.13 -19.10 -10.42
N PRO A 15 -17.47 -19.11 -10.30
CA PRO A 15 -18.40 -18.87 -11.41
C PRO A 15 -18.26 -17.51 -12.10
N ALA A 16 -17.57 -16.59 -11.42
CA ALA A 16 -17.26 -15.24 -11.81
C ALA A 16 -15.84 -15.08 -12.41
N SER A 17 -15.03 -16.14 -12.41
CA SER A 17 -13.61 -16.05 -12.81
C SER A 17 -13.46 -15.94 -14.34
N LYS A 18 -12.62 -15.00 -14.79
CA LYS A 18 -12.24 -14.85 -16.21
C LYS A 18 -11.08 -15.74 -16.61
N PHE A 19 -10.27 -16.15 -15.65
CA PHE A 19 -9.12 -17.00 -15.87
C PHE A 19 -9.08 -18.08 -14.80
N CYS A 20 -8.69 -19.28 -15.18
CA CYS A 20 -8.38 -20.33 -14.21
C CYS A 20 -7.05 -20.01 -13.53
N LEU A 21 -7.05 -19.85 -12.21
CA LEU A 21 -5.83 -19.57 -11.44
C LEU A 21 -4.83 -20.73 -11.44
N SER A 22 -5.30 -21.96 -11.66
CA SER A 22 -4.46 -23.17 -11.64
C SER A 22 -3.71 -23.40 -12.96
N CYS A 23 -4.33 -23.12 -14.11
CA CYS A 23 -3.73 -23.42 -15.43
C CYS A 23 -3.63 -22.21 -16.38
N GLY A 24 -4.12 -21.04 -15.98
CA GLY A 24 -4.11 -19.82 -16.80
C GLY A 24 -5.10 -19.82 -17.96
N ASN A 25 -5.97 -20.83 -18.09
CA ASN A 25 -6.95 -20.89 -19.17
C ASN A 25 -7.93 -19.71 -19.12
N ASP A 26 -8.21 -19.11 -20.27
CA ASP A 26 -9.18 -18.03 -20.41
C ASP A 26 -10.61 -18.59 -20.44
N LEU A 27 -11.34 -18.32 -19.35
CA LEU A 27 -12.70 -18.77 -19.12
C LEU A 27 -13.74 -17.88 -19.83
N THR A 28 -13.31 -16.82 -20.50
CA THR A 28 -14.20 -15.99 -21.35
C THR A 28 -14.41 -16.59 -22.73
N VAL A 29 -13.46 -17.40 -23.21
CA VAL A 29 -13.55 -18.10 -24.50
C VAL A 29 -14.14 -19.51 -24.34
N ARG A 30 -13.73 -20.22 -23.29
CA ARG A 30 -14.30 -21.52 -22.91
C ARG A 30 -14.76 -21.44 -21.46
N GLY A 31 -16.06 -21.27 -21.28
CA GLY A 31 -16.69 -21.02 -19.98
C GLY A 31 -16.37 -22.10 -18.94
N PRO A 32 -16.50 -21.77 -17.64
CA PRO A 32 -16.50 -22.77 -16.59
C PRO A 32 -17.57 -23.83 -16.87
N ILE A 33 -17.27 -25.10 -16.55
CA ILE A 33 -18.22 -26.20 -16.71
C ILE A 33 -18.84 -26.57 -15.36
N THR A 34 -20.10 -26.99 -15.35
CA THR A 34 -20.73 -27.59 -14.17
C THR A 34 -20.13 -28.98 -13.90
N ALA A 35 -20.45 -29.57 -12.74
CA ALA A 35 -20.09 -30.96 -12.42
C ALA A 35 -20.57 -31.97 -13.49
N THR A 36 -21.63 -31.62 -14.24
CA THR A 36 -22.18 -32.42 -15.35
C THR A 36 -21.55 -32.10 -16.70
N GLY A 37 -20.46 -31.33 -16.75
CA GLY A 37 -19.74 -31.00 -17.99
C GLY A 37 -20.41 -29.97 -18.90
N HIS A 38 -21.46 -29.30 -18.44
CA HIS A 38 -22.18 -28.30 -19.24
C HIS A 38 -21.56 -26.91 -19.07
N ASP A 39 -21.46 -26.13 -20.15
CA ASP A 39 -20.94 -24.78 -20.11
C ASP A 39 -21.87 -23.84 -19.31
N LEU A 40 -21.35 -23.27 -18.23
CA LEU A 40 -22.05 -22.36 -17.35
C LEU A 40 -22.59 -21.13 -18.08
N ASN A 41 -21.85 -20.59 -19.05
CA ASN A 41 -22.26 -19.39 -19.77
C ASN A 41 -23.45 -19.67 -20.67
N GLN A 42 -23.44 -20.83 -21.33
CA GLN A 42 -24.58 -21.29 -22.14
C GLN A 42 -25.82 -21.53 -21.28
N LEU A 43 -25.67 -22.17 -20.12
CA LEU A 43 -26.78 -22.38 -19.19
C LEU A 43 -27.37 -21.04 -18.70
N LYS A 44 -26.52 -20.08 -18.37
CA LYS A 44 -26.95 -18.73 -17.98
C LYS A 44 -27.73 -18.04 -19.11
N ASP A 45 -27.30 -18.16 -20.36
CA ASP A 45 -28.01 -17.59 -21.51
C ASP A 45 -29.37 -18.26 -21.75
N VAL A 46 -29.44 -19.58 -21.63
CA VAL A 46 -30.71 -20.32 -21.71
C VAL A 46 -31.68 -19.83 -20.63
N ILE A 47 -31.24 -19.71 -19.37
CA ILE A 47 -32.08 -19.22 -18.27
C ILE A 47 -32.53 -17.77 -18.51
N ARG A 48 -31.69 -16.92 -19.11
CA ARG A 48 -32.05 -15.54 -19.45
C ARG A 48 -33.16 -15.47 -20.49
N THR A 49 -33.09 -16.31 -21.53
CA THR A 49 -34.05 -16.33 -22.64
C THR A 49 -35.41 -16.95 -22.31
N ARG A 50 -35.54 -17.60 -21.14
CA ARG A 50 -36.79 -18.22 -20.69
C ARG A 50 -37.84 -17.19 -20.31
N ASP A 51 -38.93 -17.08 -21.07
CA ASP A 51 -40.01 -16.13 -20.77
C ASP A 51 -41.00 -16.64 -19.71
N ASP A 52 -40.89 -17.91 -19.32
CA ASP A 52 -41.75 -18.60 -18.36
C ASP A 52 -41.38 -18.34 -16.88
N LEU A 53 -40.26 -17.66 -16.63
CA LEU A 53 -39.74 -17.40 -15.29
C LEU A 53 -39.69 -15.91 -14.98
N SER A 54 -40.05 -15.54 -13.75
CA SER A 54 -39.79 -14.18 -13.27
C SER A 54 -38.28 -13.91 -13.16
N MET A 55 -37.87 -12.64 -13.22
CA MET A 55 -36.46 -12.29 -13.07
C MET A 55 -35.86 -12.84 -11.78
N ALA A 56 -36.61 -12.84 -10.67
CA ALA A 56 -36.19 -13.42 -9.39
C ALA A 56 -35.91 -14.92 -9.48
N GLU A 57 -36.77 -15.69 -10.16
CA GLU A 57 -36.61 -17.13 -10.35
C GLU A 57 -35.47 -17.47 -11.32
N LYS A 58 -35.25 -16.62 -12.34
CA LYS A 58 -34.05 -16.73 -13.20
C LYS A 58 -32.77 -16.57 -12.38
N PHE A 59 -32.74 -15.61 -11.46
CA PHE A 59 -31.58 -15.40 -10.59
C PHE A 59 -31.36 -16.57 -9.63
N ASP A 60 -32.43 -17.11 -9.05
CA ASP A 60 -32.34 -18.27 -8.16
C ASP A 60 -31.85 -19.53 -8.90
N MET A 61 -32.31 -19.74 -10.12
CA MET A 61 -31.82 -20.85 -10.96
C MET A 61 -30.37 -20.67 -11.39
N ILE A 62 -29.94 -19.46 -11.76
CA ILE A 62 -28.53 -19.20 -12.07
C ILE A 62 -27.67 -19.44 -10.82
N ALA A 63 -28.11 -18.98 -9.65
CA ALA A 63 -27.38 -19.18 -8.40
C ALA A 63 -27.23 -20.67 -8.08
N LYS A 64 -28.30 -21.45 -8.22
CA LYS A 64 -28.27 -22.92 -8.03
C LYS A 64 -27.26 -23.58 -8.95
N VAL A 65 -27.24 -23.21 -10.24
CA VAL A 65 -26.28 -23.77 -11.21
C VAL A 65 -24.84 -23.33 -10.89
N GLU A 66 -24.62 -22.07 -10.49
CA GLU A 66 -23.30 -21.56 -10.07
C GLU A 66 -22.79 -22.24 -8.79
N GLU A 67 -23.70 -22.63 -7.89
CA GLU A 67 -23.40 -23.36 -6.64
C GLU A 67 -23.22 -24.88 -6.89
N GLY A 68 -23.36 -25.33 -8.15
CA GLY A 68 -23.08 -26.71 -8.55
C GLY A 68 -24.31 -27.63 -8.61
N ALA A 69 -25.53 -27.07 -8.61
CA ALA A 69 -26.73 -27.88 -8.84
C ALA A 69 -26.77 -28.41 -10.28
N ASN A 70 -27.24 -29.66 -10.42
CA ASN A 70 -27.30 -30.34 -11.72
C ASN A 70 -28.28 -29.64 -12.67
N PRO A 71 -27.82 -29.11 -13.82
CA PRO A 71 -28.69 -28.41 -14.78
C PRO A 71 -29.74 -29.34 -15.42
N ILE A 72 -29.48 -30.64 -15.46
CA ILE A 72 -30.43 -31.66 -15.93
C ILE A 72 -31.63 -31.79 -14.96
N LEU A 73 -31.36 -31.87 -13.65
CA LEU A 73 -32.41 -31.94 -12.62
C LEU A 73 -33.22 -30.64 -12.51
N LEU A 74 -32.61 -29.51 -12.86
CA LEU A 74 -33.28 -28.20 -12.94
C LEU A 74 -34.10 -28.04 -14.24
N GLY A 75 -34.12 -29.04 -15.12
CA GLY A 75 -34.86 -29.00 -16.39
C GLY A 75 -34.32 -27.97 -17.38
N ILE A 76 -33.03 -27.62 -17.27
CA ILE A 76 -32.34 -26.63 -18.12
C ILE A 76 -31.59 -27.32 -19.26
N ALA A 77 -31.06 -28.52 -19.01
CA ALA A 77 -30.37 -29.35 -19.99
C ALA A 77 -31.03 -30.73 -20.13
N ALA A 78 -30.95 -31.31 -21.33
CA ALA A 78 -31.37 -32.69 -21.54
C ALA A 78 -30.31 -33.64 -20.95
N PRO A 79 -30.69 -34.79 -20.37
CA PRO A 79 -29.74 -35.83 -20.05
C PRO A 79 -29.02 -36.26 -21.33
N ALA A 80 -27.72 -36.52 -21.25
CA ALA A 80 -27.07 -37.35 -22.26
C ALA A 80 -27.66 -38.75 -22.09
N ASP A 81 -28.14 -39.34 -23.19
CA ASP A 81 -28.48 -40.76 -23.22
C ASP A 81 -27.19 -41.52 -22.80
N ASP A 82 -27.30 -42.39 -21.80
CA ASP A 82 -26.23 -43.15 -21.12
C ASP A 82 -25.68 -42.49 -19.83
N ASP A 83 -26.44 -42.63 -18.74
CA ASP A 83 -26.00 -43.28 -17.48
C ASP A 83 -27.02 -42.98 -16.37
N ASP A 84 -27.91 -43.95 -16.15
CA ASP A 84 -28.73 -44.04 -14.93
C ASP A 84 -27.81 -44.42 -13.74
N ASP A 85 -28.11 -43.85 -12.57
CA ASP A 85 -27.49 -44.09 -11.24
C ASP A 85 -26.26 -43.24 -10.87
N VAL A 86 -26.51 -42.03 -10.36
CA VAL A 86 -25.60 -41.39 -9.39
C VAL A 86 -26.36 -41.07 -8.11
N ASP A 87 -26.00 -41.79 -7.05
CA ASP A 87 -26.59 -41.78 -5.70
C ASP A 87 -26.42 -40.42 -4.99
N ILE A 88 -27.55 -39.78 -4.65
CA ILE A 88 -27.69 -38.44 -4.06
C ILE A 88 -27.75 -38.55 -2.52
N GLY A 89 -26.73 -39.17 -1.91
CA GLY A 89 -26.61 -39.29 -0.45
C GLY A 89 -25.54 -38.38 0.17
N ASP A 90 -24.37 -38.28 -0.48
CA ASP A 90 -23.17 -37.72 0.15
C ASP A 90 -22.88 -36.25 -0.18
N ALA A 91 -23.65 -35.62 -1.09
CA ALA A 91 -23.36 -34.25 -1.55
C ALA A 91 -23.80 -33.15 -0.57
N PHE A 92 -24.58 -33.46 0.47
CA PHE A 92 -25.10 -32.48 1.44
C PHE A 92 -24.28 -32.38 2.74
N ALA A 93 -23.27 -33.24 2.95
CA ALA A 93 -22.56 -33.31 4.24
C ALA A 93 -21.16 -32.67 4.26
N ALA A 94 -20.61 -32.23 3.12
CA ALA A 94 -19.21 -31.79 3.02
C ALA A 94 -19.05 -30.28 2.82
N GLY A 95 -19.82 -29.49 3.58
CA GLY A 95 -19.94 -28.04 3.42
C GLY A 95 -19.13 -27.17 4.38
N GLU A 96 -17.98 -27.62 4.88
CA GLU A 96 -17.04 -26.76 5.62
C GLU A 96 -15.59 -27.14 5.26
N SER A 97 -15.09 -26.59 4.15
CA SER A 97 -13.64 -26.50 3.94
C SER A 97 -13.16 -25.23 4.62
N THR A 98 -12.56 -25.38 5.80
CA THR A 98 -11.68 -24.37 6.39
C THR A 98 -10.46 -24.24 5.48
N ASP A 99 -10.52 -23.26 4.57
CA ASP A 99 -9.34 -22.80 3.84
C ASP A 99 -8.44 -22.12 4.88
N ASP A 100 -7.57 -22.90 5.51
CA ASP A 100 -6.56 -22.40 6.43
C ASP A 100 -5.45 -21.75 5.59
N SER A 101 -5.79 -20.63 4.96
CA SER A 101 -4.82 -19.81 4.25
C SER A 101 -3.88 -19.27 5.31
N THR A 102 -2.64 -19.75 5.32
CA THR A 102 -1.60 -19.25 6.20
C THR A 102 -1.48 -17.74 6.00
N ASN A 103 -2.02 -16.96 6.95
CA ASN A 103 -2.02 -15.51 6.90
C ASN A 103 -0.57 -15.02 6.79
N ALA A 104 -0.22 -14.43 5.65
CA ALA A 104 1.14 -13.92 5.35
C ALA A 104 1.67 -12.91 6.37
N PHE A 105 0.80 -12.41 7.25
CA PHE A 105 1.10 -11.50 8.33
C PHE A 105 1.67 -12.19 9.60
N LYS A 106 1.43 -13.50 9.79
CA LYS A 106 1.90 -14.25 10.97
C LYS A 106 3.44 -14.42 10.99
N ASP A 107 4.08 -14.39 9.83
CA ASP A 107 5.53 -14.59 9.69
C ASP A 107 6.32 -13.28 9.51
N TYR A 108 5.69 -12.12 9.66
CA TYR A 108 6.35 -10.84 9.41
C TYR A 108 7.38 -10.50 10.50
N GLN A 109 8.65 -10.34 10.10
CA GLN A 109 9.72 -9.91 11.01
C GLN A 109 9.96 -8.40 10.94
N PHE A 110 9.81 -7.74 12.09
CA PHE A 110 10.14 -6.32 12.22
C PHE A 110 11.61 -6.04 11.91
N GLY A 111 11.86 -4.97 11.15
CA GLY A 111 13.21 -4.47 10.84
C GLY A 111 13.82 -5.00 9.53
N GLU A 112 13.22 -6.00 8.88
CA GLU A 112 13.72 -6.51 7.60
C GLU A 112 13.36 -5.61 6.40
N SER A 113 12.22 -4.91 6.50
CA SER A 113 11.77 -4.01 5.44
C SER A 113 12.66 -2.76 5.35
N ALA A 114 13.46 -2.69 4.30
CA ALA A 114 14.29 -1.53 3.97
C ALA A 114 13.43 -0.26 3.74
N ALA A 115 12.23 -0.43 3.17
CA ALA A 115 11.30 0.66 2.94
C ALA A 115 10.72 1.20 4.25
N ALA A 116 10.28 0.31 5.16
CA ALA A 116 9.79 0.71 6.48
C ALA A 116 10.90 1.42 7.28
N SER A 117 12.12 0.87 7.26
CA SER A 117 13.27 1.47 7.93
C SER A 117 13.62 2.85 7.37
N ALA A 118 13.52 3.04 6.05
CA ALA A 118 13.75 4.35 5.42
C ALA A 118 12.66 5.36 5.80
N ALA A 119 11.40 4.94 5.85
CA ALA A 119 10.26 5.77 6.27
C ALA A 119 10.39 6.20 7.73
N VAL A 120 10.66 5.26 8.64
CA VAL A 120 10.93 5.54 10.07
C VAL A 120 12.10 6.49 10.21
N ARG A 121 13.21 6.27 9.48
CA ARG A 121 14.33 7.20 9.50
C ARG A 121 13.93 8.58 8.99
N ALA A 122 13.10 8.69 7.96
CA ALA A 122 12.68 9.98 7.42
C ALA A 122 11.84 10.79 8.42
N THR A 123 10.98 10.13 9.19
CA THR A 123 10.09 10.79 10.16
C THR A 123 10.76 11.05 11.51
N VAL A 124 11.62 10.16 11.95
CA VAL A 124 12.27 10.24 13.28
C VAL A 124 13.55 11.08 13.22
N ARG A 125 14.11 11.34 12.03
CA ARG A 125 15.25 12.25 11.84
C ARG A 125 14.97 13.64 12.44
N GLY A 126 15.66 13.95 13.53
CA GLY A 126 15.59 15.25 14.20
C GLY A 126 14.80 15.25 15.52
N THR A 127 14.25 14.11 15.95
CA THR A 127 13.66 13.97 17.28
C THR A 127 14.71 13.60 18.33
N ASP A 128 14.44 13.95 19.58
CA ASP A 128 15.29 13.58 20.72
C ASP A 128 15.40 12.05 20.88
N GLY A 129 14.33 11.33 20.53
CA GLY A 129 14.32 9.86 20.49
C GLY A 129 15.36 9.30 19.52
N TRP A 130 15.52 9.89 18.34
CA TRP A 130 16.55 9.47 17.38
C TRP A 130 17.97 9.64 17.91
N VAL A 131 18.21 10.72 18.64
CA VAL A 131 19.52 11.01 19.25
C VAL A 131 19.86 9.96 20.30
N LEU A 132 18.87 9.48 21.06
CA LEU A 132 19.05 8.41 22.05
C LEU A 132 19.32 7.05 21.39
N VAL A 133 18.65 6.75 20.27
CA VAL A 133 18.94 5.54 19.45
C VAL A 133 20.35 5.60 18.88
N GLN A 134 20.77 6.74 18.32
CA GLN A 134 22.13 6.92 17.78
C GLN A 134 23.23 6.82 18.84
N LYS A 135 22.93 7.24 20.07
CA LYS A 135 23.84 7.11 21.22
C LYS A 135 23.87 5.68 21.80
N GLY A 136 23.02 4.77 21.31
CA GLY A 136 22.88 3.42 21.86
C GLY A 136 22.26 3.39 23.26
N THR A 137 21.62 4.47 23.69
CA THR A 137 20.96 4.56 25.00
C THR A 137 19.52 4.04 24.96
N LEU A 138 18.92 4.03 23.76
CA LEU A 138 17.62 3.44 23.49
C LEU A 138 17.81 2.34 22.45
N ASP A 139 17.64 1.09 22.86
CA ASP A 139 17.67 -0.05 21.97
C ASP A 139 16.25 -0.43 21.54
N LEU A 140 15.96 -0.29 20.25
CA LEU A 140 14.68 -0.66 19.65
C LEU A 140 14.55 -2.17 19.40
N SER A 141 15.64 -2.91 19.58
CA SER A 141 15.70 -4.37 19.44
C SER A 141 15.51 -5.11 20.76
N GLU A 142 15.48 -4.40 21.89
CA GLU A 142 15.18 -4.99 23.20
C GLU A 142 13.77 -5.57 23.27
N GLY A 143 13.65 -6.71 23.97
CA GLY A 143 12.48 -7.59 23.97
C GLY A 143 11.15 -6.87 24.18
N LEU A 144 11.07 -5.91 25.12
CA LEU A 144 9.82 -5.20 25.39
C LEU A 144 9.25 -4.47 24.17
N PHE A 145 10.07 -3.71 23.44
CA PHE A 145 9.59 -2.97 22.28
C PHE A 145 9.18 -3.91 21.15
N ARG A 146 9.91 -5.03 21.02
CA ARG A 146 9.59 -6.08 20.04
C ARG A 146 8.30 -6.81 20.39
N ASP A 147 8.10 -7.14 21.66
CA ASP A 147 6.90 -7.80 22.17
C ASP A 147 5.68 -6.89 22.03
N ALA A 148 5.82 -5.59 22.36
CA ALA A 148 4.77 -4.60 22.14
C ALA A 148 4.41 -4.44 20.65
N MET A 149 5.42 -4.42 19.77
CA MET A 149 5.20 -4.38 18.33
C MET A 149 4.53 -5.67 17.80
N ASN A 150 4.92 -6.85 18.29
CA ASN A 150 4.30 -8.13 17.94
C ASN A 150 2.81 -8.17 18.34
N LEU A 151 2.48 -7.76 19.57
CA LEU A 151 1.10 -7.64 20.04
C LEU A 151 0.31 -6.63 19.19
N GLY A 152 0.94 -5.53 18.78
CA GLY A 152 0.35 -4.59 17.83
C GLY A 152 0.03 -5.23 16.47
N MET A 153 0.91 -6.10 15.95
CA MET A 153 0.64 -6.82 14.71
C MET A 153 -0.50 -7.82 14.86
N GLU A 154 -0.58 -8.53 15.97
CA GLU A 154 -1.70 -9.44 16.27
C GLU A 154 -3.05 -8.70 16.26
N ALA A 155 -3.10 -7.52 16.89
CA ALA A 155 -4.29 -6.66 16.84
C ALA A 155 -4.64 -6.23 15.40
N SER A 156 -3.63 -5.93 14.57
CA SER A 156 -3.84 -5.57 13.15
C SER A 156 -4.37 -6.75 12.33
N THR A 157 -3.88 -7.97 12.59
CA THR A 157 -4.32 -9.17 11.88
C THR A 157 -5.75 -9.50 12.19
N HIS A 158 -6.20 -9.29 13.43
CA HIS A 158 -7.62 -9.46 13.78
C HIS A 158 -8.54 -8.55 12.97
N ILE A 159 -8.17 -7.28 12.75
CA ILE A 159 -8.96 -6.38 11.87
C ILE A 159 -8.93 -6.86 10.41
N HIS A 160 -7.80 -7.43 9.97
CA HIS A 160 -7.70 -8.01 8.63
C HIS A 160 -8.63 -9.22 8.45
N ASP A 161 -8.61 -10.16 9.39
CA ASP A 161 -9.40 -11.38 9.36
C ASP A 161 -10.90 -11.05 9.38
N VAL A 162 -11.30 -10.03 10.15
CA VAL A 162 -12.67 -9.54 10.10
C VAL A 162 -13.02 -8.89 8.76
N SER A 163 -12.10 -8.16 8.14
CA SER A 163 -12.30 -7.61 6.80
C SER A 163 -12.37 -8.69 5.70
N SER A 164 -11.74 -9.85 5.90
CA SER A 164 -11.81 -11.01 5.00
C SER A 164 -13.09 -11.83 5.20
N GLY A 165 -13.81 -11.58 6.30
CA GLY A 165 -15.11 -12.18 6.61
C GLY A 165 -15.07 -13.28 7.67
N GLU A 166 -13.97 -13.38 8.42
CA GLU A 166 -13.85 -14.27 9.58
C GLU A 166 -14.35 -13.53 10.84
N HIS A 167 -15.02 -14.22 11.75
CA HIS A 167 -15.70 -13.58 12.89
C HIS A 167 -15.41 -14.34 14.18
N GLU A 168 -14.13 -14.56 14.51
CA GLU A 168 -13.78 -15.21 15.79
C GLU A 168 -13.45 -14.17 16.87
N GLY A 169 -14.20 -14.25 17.98
CA GLY A 169 -13.80 -13.64 19.26
C GLY A 169 -14.04 -12.14 19.46
N ILE A 170 -14.71 -11.43 18.54
CA ILE A 170 -14.93 -9.97 18.62
C ILE A 170 -16.40 -9.61 18.52
N ASP A 171 -16.81 -8.52 19.20
CA ASP A 171 -18.17 -7.97 19.17
C ASP A 171 -18.65 -7.72 17.72
N PRO A 172 -19.69 -8.43 17.25
CA PRO A 172 -20.23 -8.28 15.91
C PRO A 172 -20.73 -6.88 15.60
N GLU A 173 -21.12 -6.10 16.61
CA GLU A 173 -21.65 -4.75 16.40
C GLU A 173 -20.54 -3.72 16.13
N ALA A 174 -19.44 -3.77 16.86
CA ALA A 174 -18.25 -2.96 16.61
C ALA A 174 -17.64 -3.23 15.21
N MET A 175 -17.68 -4.48 14.77
CA MET A 175 -17.08 -4.93 13.51
C MET A 175 -17.89 -4.60 12.26
N ARG A 176 -19.15 -4.15 12.37
CA ARG A 176 -19.94 -3.68 11.21
C ARG A 176 -19.31 -2.48 10.49
N SER A 177 -18.46 -1.75 11.19
CA SER A 177 -17.75 -0.60 10.65
C SER A 177 -16.61 -0.99 9.69
N ILE A 178 -16.11 -2.23 9.78
CA ILE A 178 -15.02 -2.73 8.95
C ILE A 178 -15.56 -3.10 7.56
N PRO A 179 -15.04 -2.49 6.48
CA PRO A 179 -15.40 -2.88 5.13
C PRO A 179 -15.00 -4.33 4.82
N VAL A 180 -15.94 -5.12 4.29
CA VAL A 180 -15.64 -6.48 3.79
C VAL A 180 -14.94 -6.38 2.44
N LEU A 181 -13.71 -6.91 2.37
CA LEU A 181 -12.84 -6.86 1.18
C LEU A 181 -12.94 -8.11 0.30
N LYS A 182 -13.83 -9.06 0.63
CA LYS A 182 -14.02 -10.30 -0.12
C LYS A 182 -14.63 -10.04 -1.51
N PRO A 183 -14.09 -10.64 -2.59
CA PRO A 183 -14.71 -10.61 -3.90
C PRO A 183 -16.14 -11.17 -3.86
N PRO A 184 -17.08 -10.61 -4.65
CA PRO A 184 -18.42 -11.17 -4.77
C PRO A 184 -18.36 -12.59 -5.35
N LYS A 185 -19.00 -13.56 -4.68
CA LYS A 185 -19.09 -14.95 -5.16
C LYS A 185 -19.96 -15.10 -6.42
N ARG A 186 -20.90 -14.19 -6.63
CA ARG A 186 -21.86 -14.21 -7.74
C ARG A 186 -21.41 -13.28 -8.85
N SER A 187 -21.73 -13.65 -10.09
CA SER A 187 -21.45 -12.82 -11.27
C SER A 187 -22.42 -11.63 -11.43
N PHE A 188 -23.51 -11.58 -10.64
CA PHE A 188 -24.57 -10.57 -10.74
C PHE A 188 -24.95 -9.94 -9.39
N CYS A 189 -25.35 -8.67 -9.42
CA CYS A 189 -25.86 -7.96 -8.26
C CYS A 189 -27.29 -8.45 -7.92
N PRO A 190 -27.55 -8.99 -6.71
CA PRO A 190 -28.87 -9.50 -6.34
C PRO A 190 -29.94 -8.39 -6.22
N LYS A 191 -29.54 -7.12 -6.10
CA LYS A 191 -30.49 -6.00 -5.97
C LYS A 191 -30.96 -5.43 -7.31
N CYS A 192 -30.10 -5.42 -8.33
CA CYS A 192 -30.40 -4.75 -9.61
C CYS A 192 -30.12 -5.60 -10.85
N GLY A 193 -29.66 -6.85 -10.70
CA GLY A 193 -29.42 -7.78 -11.82
C GLY A 193 -28.26 -7.40 -12.74
N SER A 194 -27.52 -6.34 -12.45
CA SER A 194 -26.37 -5.92 -13.26
C SER A 194 -25.20 -6.89 -13.10
N ASP A 195 -24.48 -7.13 -14.20
CA ASP A 195 -23.20 -7.83 -14.19
C ASP A 195 -22.19 -7.08 -13.31
N ILE A 196 -21.62 -7.80 -12.35
CA ILE A 196 -20.64 -7.25 -11.41
C ILE A 196 -19.30 -6.97 -12.12
N HIS A 197 -18.93 -7.75 -13.13
CA HIS A 197 -17.68 -7.60 -13.87
C HIS A 197 -17.72 -6.46 -14.88
N ALA A 198 -18.88 -6.16 -15.45
CA ALA A 198 -19.08 -4.94 -16.25
C ALA A 198 -18.74 -3.67 -15.43
N ASN A 199 -18.80 -3.77 -14.10
CA ASN A 199 -18.46 -2.72 -13.14
C ASN A 199 -17.16 -3.00 -12.37
N THR A 200 -16.25 -3.82 -12.89
CA THR A 200 -14.95 -4.14 -12.26
C THR A 200 -14.16 -2.90 -11.83
N MET A 201 -14.20 -1.81 -12.61
CA MET A 201 -13.55 -0.55 -12.22
C MET A 201 -14.19 0.13 -11.00
N LEU A 202 -15.51 0.01 -10.83
CA LEU A 202 -16.20 0.50 -9.63
C LEU A 202 -15.89 -0.39 -8.42
N GLN A 203 -15.81 -1.71 -8.62
CA GLN A 203 -15.39 -2.64 -7.58
C GLN A 203 -13.94 -2.38 -7.15
N TRP A 204 -13.04 -2.15 -8.10
CA TRP A 204 -11.65 -1.79 -7.80
C TRP A 204 -11.53 -0.45 -7.08
N ARG A 205 -12.34 0.55 -7.45
CA ARG A 205 -12.40 1.83 -6.72
C ARG A 205 -12.89 1.63 -5.30
N LYS A 206 -13.99 0.91 -5.12
CA LYS A 206 -14.53 0.58 -3.80
C LYS A 206 -13.50 -0.17 -2.96
N TRP A 207 -12.85 -1.18 -3.53
CA TRP A 207 -11.81 -1.95 -2.85
C TRP A 207 -10.62 -1.08 -2.47
N ARG A 208 -10.13 -0.23 -3.40
CA ARG A 208 -9.06 0.74 -3.11
C ARG A 208 -9.44 1.70 -1.99
N ASP A 209 -10.63 2.29 -2.05
CA ASP A 209 -11.08 3.26 -1.05
C ASP A 209 -11.28 2.57 0.32
N SER A 210 -11.99 1.45 0.35
CA SER A 210 -12.21 0.65 1.57
C SER A 210 -10.92 0.05 2.13
N SER A 211 -9.94 -0.31 1.29
CA SER A 211 -8.64 -0.82 1.75
C SER A 211 -7.86 0.24 2.50
N SER A 212 -7.98 1.52 2.13
CA SER A 212 -7.36 2.62 2.87
C SER A 212 -7.95 2.76 4.26
N ASP A 213 -9.27 2.58 4.39
CA ASP A 213 -9.96 2.63 5.69
C ASP A 213 -9.53 1.46 6.58
N VAL A 214 -9.51 0.23 6.03
CA VAL A 214 -9.06 -0.97 6.76
C VAL A 214 -7.61 -0.82 7.21
N VAL A 215 -6.70 -0.37 6.33
CA VAL A 215 -5.29 -0.15 6.70
C VAL A 215 -5.15 0.93 7.78
N SER A 216 -5.98 1.96 7.75
CA SER A 216 -5.96 3.01 8.78
C SER A 216 -6.39 2.46 10.14
N MET A 217 -7.48 1.67 10.18
CA MET A 217 -7.94 0.99 11.40
C MET A 217 -6.92 -0.03 11.93
N GLN A 218 -6.27 -0.78 11.02
CA GLN A 218 -5.19 -1.70 11.37
C GLN A 218 -4.00 -0.96 12.02
N LEU A 219 -3.59 0.16 11.44
CA LEU A 219 -2.50 0.97 11.98
C LEU A 219 -2.87 1.57 13.35
N GLU A 220 -4.09 2.10 13.49
CA GLU A 220 -4.59 2.62 14.77
C GLU A 220 -4.58 1.53 15.86
N ALA A 221 -5.24 0.40 15.61
CA ALA A 221 -5.29 -0.72 16.56
C ALA A 221 -3.88 -1.25 16.91
N SER A 222 -2.99 -1.34 15.92
CA SER A 222 -1.62 -1.81 16.15
C SER A 222 -0.79 -0.84 17.00
N MET A 223 -0.89 0.46 16.71
CA MET A 223 -0.17 1.50 17.43
C MET A 223 -0.69 1.66 18.85
N GLU A 224 -2.01 1.67 19.04
CA GLU A 224 -2.62 1.74 20.37
C GLU A 224 -2.20 0.55 21.24
N THR A 225 -2.29 -0.67 20.71
CA THR A 225 -1.90 -1.89 21.43
C THR A 225 -0.43 -1.85 21.82
N ALA A 226 0.46 -1.47 20.90
CA ALA A 226 1.88 -1.34 21.18
C ALA A 226 2.17 -0.25 22.23
N LEU A 227 1.52 0.91 22.13
CA LEU A 227 1.69 2.02 23.08
C LEU A 227 1.15 1.67 24.47
N ILE A 228 0.03 0.96 24.57
CA ILE A 228 -0.52 0.47 25.83
C ILE A 228 0.48 -0.46 26.52
N GLN A 229 1.08 -1.39 25.78
CA GLN A 229 2.07 -2.32 26.34
C GLN A 229 3.36 -1.62 26.78
N VAL A 230 3.82 -0.63 26.01
CA VAL A 230 4.98 0.19 26.41
C VAL A 230 4.65 1.02 27.65
N ALA A 231 3.46 1.64 27.69
CA ALA A 231 3.01 2.45 28.82
C ALA A 231 2.83 1.62 30.10
N SER A 232 2.24 0.42 30.01
CA SER A 232 2.04 -0.49 31.15
C SER A 232 3.37 -0.90 31.77
N HIS A 233 4.38 -1.18 30.94
CA HIS A 233 5.72 -1.47 31.41
C HIS A 233 6.34 -0.28 32.14
N TYR A 234 6.30 0.93 31.56
CA TYR A 234 6.86 2.11 32.23
C TYR A 234 6.14 2.44 33.54
N LEU A 235 4.82 2.30 33.60
CA LEU A 235 4.07 2.45 34.85
C LEU A 235 4.53 1.43 35.90
N THR A 236 4.70 0.17 35.51
CA THR A 236 5.20 -0.89 36.39
C THR A 236 6.61 -0.58 36.92
N VAL A 237 7.51 -0.11 36.05
CA VAL A 237 8.87 0.30 36.45
C VAL A 237 8.83 1.49 37.41
N ILE A 238 8.00 2.50 37.13
CA ILE A 238 7.84 3.67 38.00
C ILE A 238 7.29 3.27 39.38
N GLU A 239 6.29 2.39 39.42
CA GLU A 239 5.75 1.87 40.68
C GLU A 239 6.78 1.07 41.48
N ASN A 240 7.61 0.26 40.80
CA ASN A 240 8.68 -0.48 41.45
C ASN A 240 9.75 0.48 42.00
N ILE A 241 10.16 1.50 41.24
CA ILE A 241 11.09 2.54 41.73
C ILE A 241 10.50 3.29 42.93
N LYS A 242 9.20 3.58 42.94
CA LYS A 242 8.54 4.21 44.09
C LYS A 242 8.55 3.32 45.32
N LYS A 243 8.25 2.03 45.17
CA LYS A 243 8.34 1.04 46.26
C LYS A 243 9.77 0.88 46.76
N ASP A 244 10.75 0.85 45.86
CA ASP A 244 12.17 0.80 46.21
C ASP A 244 12.58 2.06 46.97
N ALA A 245 12.13 3.25 46.53
CA ALA A 245 12.38 4.52 47.21
C ALA A 245 11.74 4.57 48.61
N GLU A 246 10.51 4.06 48.78
CA GLU A 246 9.84 3.96 50.09
C GLU A 246 10.52 2.95 51.04
N THR A 247 11.23 1.96 50.50
CA THR A 247 11.97 0.96 51.28
C THR A 247 13.42 1.36 51.59
N VAL A 248 13.92 2.47 51.03
CA VAL A 248 15.22 3.02 51.40
C VAL A 248 15.14 3.69 52.78
N ASP A 249 15.70 3.04 53.79
CA ASP A 249 15.90 3.65 55.11
C ASP A 249 17.01 4.73 55.03
N GLU A 250 16.60 5.98 54.83
CA GLU A 250 17.47 7.15 54.75
C GLU A 250 18.44 7.26 55.94
N LYS A 251 18.02 6.81 57.14
CA LYS A 251 18.86 6.86 58.34
C LYS A 251 19.96 5.82 58.31
N ALA A 252 19.65 4.60 57.89
CA ALA A 252 20.64 3.54 57.73
C ALA A 252 21.64 3.86 56.60
N LEU A 253 21.20 4.55 55.54
CA LEU A 253 22.08 5.03 54.48
C LEU A 253 22.98 6.18 54.96
N ALA A 254 22.42 7.14 55.70
CA ALA A 254 23.18 8.26 56.29
C ALA A 254 24.27 7.75 57.24
N GLU A 255 23.97 6.77 58.09
CA GLU A 255 24.98 6.15 58.97
C GLU A 255 26.10 5.44 58.20
N LYS A 256 25.77 4.74 57.10
CA LYS A 256 26.76 4.07 56.25
C LYS A 256 27.64 5.08 55.52
N ILE A 257 27.06 6.17 55.02
CA ILE A 257 27.77 7.26 54.37
C ILE A 257 28.68 7.98 55.37
N GLU A 258 28.19 8.28 56.58
CA GLU A 258 29.00 8.92 57.62
C GLU A 258 30.17 8.03 58.06
N LYS A 259 29.93 6.72 58.26
CA LYS A 259 31.01 5.74 58.56
C LYS A 259 32.04 5.66 57.44
N ARG A 260 31.64 5.80 56.19
CA ARG A 260 32.54 5.77 55.03
C ARG A 260 33.33 7.07 54.88
N ILE A 261 32.67 8.22 55.05
CA ILE A 261 33.32 9.54 55.04
C ILE A 261 34.32 9.65 56.19
N ARG A 262 34.00 9.17 57.40
CA ARG A 262 34.97 9.14 58.51
C ARG A 262 36.19 8.29 58.20
N LYS A 263 36.01 7.10 57.60
CA LYS A 263 37.14 6.24 57.16
C LYS A 263 37.98 6.87 56.06
N GLU A 264 37.35 7.53 55.08
CA GLU A 264 38.05 8.22 53.99
C GLU A 264 38.79 9.47 54.51
N LEU A 265 38.20 10.19 55.47
CA LEU A 265 38.82 11.36 56.11
C LEU A 265 39.98 10.96 57.04
N GLU A 266 39.86 9.86 57.79
CA GLU A 266 40.95 9.28 58.58
C GLU A 266 42.11 8.85 57.67
N ALA A 267 41.83 8.21 56.54
CA ALA A 267 42.84 7.85 55.54
C ALA A 267 43.50 9.08 54.87
N GLU A 268 42.76 10.17 54.63
CA GLU A 268 43.33 11.43 54.14
C GLU A 268 44.21 12.14 55.18
N ILE A 269 43.85 12.09 56.47
CA ILE A 269 44.63 12.66 57.57
C ILE A 269 45.93 11.86 57.78
N GLU A 270 45.86 10.54 57.68
CA GLU A 270 47.05 9.66 57.69
C GLU A 270 47.93 9.86 56.45
N GLY A 271 47.33 10.12 55.29
CA GLY A 271 48.04 10.44 54.04
C GLY A 271 48.74 11.80 54.05
N ARG A 272 48.14 12.82 54.69
CA ARG A 272 48.70 14.18 54.77
C ARG A 272 49.87 14.34 55.74
N ASN A 273 50.00 13.47 56.74
CA ASN A 273 51.16 13.49 57.65
C ASN A 273 52.48 13.01 57.01
N ASN A 274 52.43 12.38 55.83
CA ASN A 274 53.61 11.83 55.14
C ASN A 274 54.10 12.67 53.94
N ALA A 275 53.49 13.82 53.65
CA ALA A 275 53.81 14.63 52.47
C ALA A 275 54.18 16.08 52.84
N SER A 276 55.22 16.25 53.64
CA SER A 276 55.92 17.53 53.78
C SER A 276 57.38 17.37 53.39
N GLN A 277 57.68 17.48 52.08
CA GLN A 277 58.95 18.04 51.60
C GLN A 277 58.94 18.31 50.10
N LYS A 278 59.40 19.54 49.76
CA LYS A 278 59.90 20.06 48.48
C LYS A 278 58.92 20.80 47.54
N THR A 279 58.89 22.13 47.72
CA THR A 279 59.35 23.19 46.78
C THR A 279 59.91 22.70 45.43
N GLU A 280 59.83 23.37 44.28
CA GLU A 280 59.59 24.76 43.86
C GLU A 280 59.50 24.71 42.31
N SER A 281 58.60 25.39 41.61
CA SER A 281 58.87 26.68 40.94
C SER A 281 58.60 26.63 39.42
N LYS A 282 58.09 27.77 38.92
CA LYS A 282 58.18 28.33 37.54
C LYS A 282 57.47 27.58 36.41
N SER A 283 56.84 28.20 35.41
CA SER A 283 56.65 29.60 35.02
C SER A 283 55.75 29.63 33.76
N SER A 284 54.95 30.70 33.60
CA SER A 284 54.70 31.46 32.35
C SER A 284 54.30 30.68 31.06
N THR A 285 53.21 30.94 30.32
CA THR A 285 52.89 32.19 29.58
C THR A 285 51.60 31.97 28.75
N LYS A 286 50.72 32.99 28.70
CA LYS A 286 49.90 33.54 27.58
C LYS A 286 49.93 32.78 26.21
N SER A 287 48.91 32.74 25.34
CA SER A 287 47.80 33.67 25.06
C SER A 287 46.92 33.24 23.85
N THR A 288 45.63 33.61 23.90
CA THR A 288 44.79 34.23 22.83
C THR A 288 44.45 33.57 21.47
N THR A 289 43.17 33.21 21.37
CA THR A 289 42.11 33.64 20.41
C THR A 289 42.13 33.38 18.89
N LYS A 290 40.93 32.91 18.47
CA LYS A 290 40.04 33.34 17.35
C LYS A 290 40.10 32.66 15.96
N LYS A 291 39.03 31.89 15.71
CA LYS A 291 38.21 31.72 14.47
C LYS A 291 37.98 33.05 13.70
N PRO A 292 37.52 33.11 12.41
CA PRO A 292 36.43 32.28 11.84
C PRO A 292 36.37 32.02 10.30
N ALA A 293 35.46 31.09 9.97
CA ALA A 293 34.49 30.99 8.85
C ALA A 293 34.74 31.62 7.46
N LYS A 294 34.38 30.83 6.41
CA LYS A 294 33.76 31.33 5.18
C LYS A 294 32.44 30.58 4.90
N LYS A 295 31.35 31.35 4.83
CA LYS A 295 30.08 31.01 4.17
C LYS A 295 30.16 31.48 2.71
N SER A 296 29.46 30.79 1.82
CA SER A 296 28.87 31.40 0.62
C SER A 296 27.49 30.80 0.41
N ASN A 297 26.50 31.67 0.34
CA ASN A 297 25.08 31.38 0.20
C ASN A 297 24.56 32.34 -0.90
N ALA A 298 23.76 31.84 -1.85
CA ALA A 298 22.67 32.55 -2.54
C ALA A 298 22.27 31.73 -3.80
N THR A 299 21.14 31.01 -3.83
CA THR A 299 19.75 31.44 -4.03
C THR A 299 19.46 32.08 -5.40
N THR A 300 18.82 31.31 -6.28
CA THR A 300 17.95 31.82 -7.35
C THR A 300 16.48 31.77 -6.88
N PRO A 301 15.64 32.75 -7.28
CA PRO A 301 14.35 33.00 -6.63
C PRO A 301 13.20 32.13 -7.18
N LYS A 302 12.34 31.67 -6.26
CA LYS A 302 11.02 31.10 -6.53
C LYS A 302 10.13 32.09 -7.29
N LYS A 303 9.55 31.68 -8.42
CA LYS A 303 8.36 32.34 -9.00
C LYS A 303 7.09 31.79 -8.36
N LYS A 304 6.15 32.71 -8.13
CA LYS A 304 4.90 32.54 -7.38
C LYS A 304 3.91 31.62 -8.09
N ALA A 305 3.22 30.82 -7.29
CA ALA A 305 1.97 30.14 -7.64
C ALA A 305 0.88 31.16 -7.97
N GLY A 306 0.08 30.89 -9.00
CA GLY A 306 -1.09 31.68 -9.35
C GLY A 306 -2.12 30.85 -10.13
N GLY A 307 -3.32 30.74 -9.54
CA GLY A 307 -4.61 30.59 -10.24
C GLY A 307 -4.95 29.23 -10.85
N LEU A 308 -5.89 28.51 -10.21
CA LEU A 308 -6.37 27.18 -10.59
C LEU A 308 -7.24 27.13 -11.86
N PHE A 309 -7.60 28.25 -12.49
CA PHE A 309 -8.35 28.23 -13.75
C PHE A 309 -8.02 29.45 -14.61
N GLY A 310 -7.51 29.22 -15.82
CA GLY A 310 -7.46 30.22 -16.90
C GLY A 310 -6.18 31.05 -17.04
N ALA A 311 -4.99 30.46 -16.90
CA ALA A 311 -3.76 31.13 -17.33
C ALA A 311 -3.80 31.34 -18.85
N LYS A 312 -3.76 32.61 -19.30
CA LYS A 312 -3.64 32.97 -20.72
C LYS A 312 -2.39 32.29 -21.30
N LYS A 313 -2.55 31.52 -22.38
CA LYS A 313 -1.46 30.86 -23.10
C LYS A 313 -0.37 31.89 -23.44
N PRO A 314 0.90 31.67 -23.09
CA PRO A 314 1.98 32.51 -23.59
C PRO A 314 2.01 32.38 -25.12
N LYS A 315 1.92 33.51 -25.84
CA LYS A 315 2.14 33.54 -27.29
C LYS A 315 3.64 33.72 -27.52
N LYS A 316 4.27 32.78 -28.24
CA LYS A 316 5.64 32.87 -28.72
C LYS A 316 5.60 32.77 -30.23
N THR A 317 6.48 33.50 -30.89
CA THR A 317 6.59 33.52 -32.36
C THR A 317 8.02 33.19 -32.73
N PHE A 318 8.20 32.33 -33.73
CA PHE A 318 9.51 31.98 -34.23
C PHE A 318 9.98 33.00 -35.29
N GLU A 319 11.20 33.54 -35.12
CA GLU A 319 11.82 34.52 -36.04
C GLU A 319 13.17 33.99 -36.59
N GLY A 320 13.25 32.70 -36.93
CA GLY A 320 14.46 32.05 -37.45
C GLY A 320 14.28 31.38 -38.83
N GLU A 321 15.30 30.66 -39.30
CA GLU A 321 15.20 29.85 -40.52
C GLU A 321 14.23 28.66 -40.32
N PRO A 322 13.42 28.28 -41.33
CA PRO A 322 12.42 27.21 -41.19
C PRO A 322 12.96 25.90 -40.60
N GLY A 323 14.21 25.53 -40.93
CA GLY A 323 14.83 24.29 -40.43
C GLY A 323 15.19 24.29 -38.94
N ASP A 324 15.23 25.47 -38.29
CA ASP A 324 15.53 25.59 -36.86
C ASP A 324 14.26 25.62 -35.99
N LYS A 325 13.07 25.62 -36.61
CA LYS A 325 11.80 25.77 -35.91
C LYS A 325 11.55 24.63 -34.92
N ALA A 326 11.86 23.39 -35.29
CA ALA A 326 11.72 22.22 -34.42
C ALA A 326 12.58 22.33 -33.15
N ASP A 327 13.86 22.67 -33.31
CA ASP A 327 14.79 22.75 -32.19
C ASP A 327 14.51 23.97 -31.30
N TRP A 328 14.13 25.11 -31.89
CA TRP A 328 13.64 26.26 -31.15
C TRP A 328 12.38 25.94 -30.35
N PHE A 329 11.39 25.26 -30.96
CA PHE A 329 10.13 24.94 -30.29
C PHE A 329 10.35 24.02 -29.08
N LEU A 330 11.23 23.02 -29.22
CA LEU A 330 11.60 22.11 -28.13
C LEU A 330 12.35 22.80 -26.99
N ALA A 331 13.11 23.85 -27.27
CA ALA A 331 13.85 24.61 -26.27
C ALA A 331 12.98 25.67 -25.58
N GLU A 332 12.21 26.42 -26.37
CA GLU A 332 11.65 27.71 -25.93
C GLU A 332 10.13 27.74 -25.91
N ALA A 333 9.40 26.83 -26.55
CA ALA A 333 7.94 26.98 -26.75
C ALA A 333 7.08 25.83 -26.20
N LEU A 334 7.64 24.84 -25.50
CA LEU A 334 6.84 23.74 -24.91
C LEU A 334 5.83 24.19 -23.82
N ASP A 335 5.97 25.41 -23.30
CA ASP A 335 5.03 26.02 -22.36
C ASP A 335 3.78 26.63 -23.04
N THR A 336 3.74 26.69 -24.39
CA THR A 336 2.58 27.15 -25.15
C THR A 336 1.55 26.02 -25.40
N ILE A 337 1.96 24.76 -25.21
CA ILE A 337 1.12 23.57 -25.40
C ILE A 337 -0.01 23.54 -24.37
N TYR A 338 -1.22 23.28 -24.86
CA TYR A 338 -2.40 23.18 -24.00
C TYR A 338 -2.39 21.88 -23.20
N ASP A 339 -2.45 22.00 -21.87
CA ASP A 339 -2.65 20.88 -20.95
C ASP A 339 -4.14 20.79 -20.57
N PRO A 340 -4.91 19.85 -21.15
CA PRO A 340 -6.33 19.67 -20.85
C PRO A 340 -6.61 19.22 -19.41
N HIS A 341 -5.59 18.69 -18.70
CA HIS A 341 -5.73 18.19 -17.34
C HIS A 341 -5.35 19.23 -16.27
N GLY A 342 -4.96 20.45 -16.67
CA GLY A 342 -4.71 21.56 -15.75
C GLY A 342 -3.61 21.30 -14.73
N THR A 343 -2.66 20.39 -15.03
CA THR A 343 -1.60 20.00 -14.09
C THR A 343 -0.55 21.11 -13.92
N GLY A 344 -0.55 22.11 -14.81
CA GLY A 344 0.35 23.26 -14.78
C GLY A 344 1.82 22.90 -15.04
N LYS A 345 2.10 21.65 -15.45
CA LYS A 345 3.45 21.17 -15.74
C LYS A 345 3.75 21.34 -17.22
N VAL A 346 4.78 22.12 -17.52
CA VAL A 346 5.31 22.28 -18.87
C VAL A 346 5.86 20.93 -19.36
N LEU A 347 5.50 20.54 -20.58
CA LEU A 347 6.01 19.32 -21.22
C LEU A 347 7.53 19.44 -21.44
N LYS A 348 8.25 18.33 -21.28
CA LYS A 348 9.69 18.25 -21.56
C LYS A 348 9.90 17.55 -22.90
N PRO A 349 10.99 17.85 -23.65
CA PRO A 349 11.26 17.19 -24.93
C PRO A 349 11.32 15.66 -24.84
N LYS A 350 11.85 15.14 -23.71
CA LYS A 350 12.00 13.71 -23.44
C LYS A 350 10.77 13.05 -22.79
N THR A 351 9.66 13.78 -22.60
CA THR A 351 8.43 13.20 -22.07
C THR A 351 7.90 12.16 -23.05
N ILE A 352 7.57 10.97 -22.54
CA ILE A 352 7.02 9.87 -23.32
C ILE A 352 5.51 10.10 -23.48
N LEU A 353 5.03 10.16 -24.71
CA LEU A 353 3.62 10.34 -25.07
C LEU A 353 2.89 9.01 -25.17
N ALA A 354 3.54 7.98 -25.73
CA ALA A 354 2.99 6.65 -25.90
C ALA A 354 4.09 5.59 -25.78
N ARG A 355 3.71 4.39 -25.30
CA ARG A 355 4.61 3.24 -25.12
C ARG A 355 4.04 2.03 -25.84
N SER A 356 4.92 1.28 -26.50
CA SER A 356 4.63 -0.01 -27.11
C SER A 356 5.77 -0.99 -26.85
N SER A 357 5.58 -2.27 -27.21
CA SER A 357 6.63 -3.29 -27.23
C SER A 357 7.81 -2.91 -28.14
N ASP A 358 7.54 -2.13 -29.19
CA ASP A 358 8.51 -1.78 -30.23
C ASP A 358 9.24 -0.45 -29.96
N GLY A 359 8.81 0.31 -28.94
CA GLY A 359 9.47 1.53 -28.53
C GLY A 359 8.58 2.58 -27.87
N ASN A 360 9.22 3.68 -27.46
CA ASN A 360 8.57 4.83 -26.84
C ASN A 360 8.55 6.01 -27.80
N VAL A 361 7.41 6.67 -27.95
CA VAL A 361 7.27 7.94 -28.67
C VAL A 361 7.43 9.09 -27.69
N ARG A 362 8.34 10.02 -27.96
CA ARG A 362 8.55 11.22 -27.13
C ARG A 362 8.07 12.49 -27.83
N VAL A 363 7.89 13.56 -27.06
CA VAL A 363 7.51 14.89 -27.58
C VAL A 363 8.46 15.37 -28.68
N GLN A 364 9.77 15.24 -28.48
CA GLN A 364 10.77 15.61 -29.50
C GLN A 364 10.64 14.82 -30.81
N ASP A 365 10.20 13.56 -30.73
CA ASP A 365 10.11 12.69 -31.90
C ASP A 365 8.91 13.15 -32.76
N VAL A 366 7.79 13.51 -32.12
CA VAL A 366 6.61 14.08 -32.79
C VAL A 366 6.92 15.44 -33.44
N VAL A 367 7.58 16.36 -32.73
CA VAL A 367 7.88 17.70 -33.28
C VAL A 367 8.80 17.62 -34.50
N ARG A 368 9.85 16.79 -34.43
CA ARG A 368 10.81 16.65 -35.53
C ARG A 368 10.23 15.92 -36.75
N VAL A 369 9.43 14.88 -36.53
CA VAL A 369 8.74 14.18 -37.62
C VAL A 369 7.71 15.10 -38.26
N TYR A 370 6.97 15.88 -37.47
CA TYR A 370 5.99 16.82 -38.00
C TYR A 370 6.64 17.93 -38.85
N ASP A 371 7.75 18.51 -38.38
CA ASP A 371 8.47 19.56 -39.08
C ASP A 371 9.07 19.09 -40.43
N SER A 372 9.55 17.84 -40.47
CA SER A 372 10.21 17.28 -41.66
C SER A 372 9.27 16.64 -42.67
N GLU A 373 8.25 15.90 -42.20
CA GLU A 373 7.43 15.02 -43.04
C GLU A 373 5.91 15.30 -42.91
N GLY A 374 5.51 16.24 -42.03
CA GLY A 374 4.12 16.65 -41.85
C GLY A 374 3.28 15.68 -41.02
N LYS A 375 1.97 15.93 -40.99
CA LYS A 375 1.01 15.24 -40.10
C LYS A 375 0.91 13.73 -40.36
N ASP A 376 0.98 13.33 -41.62
CA ASP A 376 0.72 11.95 -42.05
C ASP A 376 1.88 11.00 -41.71
N ALA A 377 3.07 11.54 -41.45
CA ALA A 377 4.24 10.77 -41.02
C ALA A 377 4.28 10.49 -39.52
N ILE A 378 3.41 11.13 -38.73
CA ILE A 378 3.32 10.89 -37.29
C ILE A 378 2.76 9.49 -37.06
N SER A 379 3.54 8.64 -36.37
CA SER A 379 3.15 7.26 -36.05
C SER A 379 1.75 7.18 -35.42
N GLU A 380 0.96 6.17 -35.79
CA GLU A 380 -0.35 5.89 -35.19
C GLU A 380 -0.28 5.77 -33.66
N LEU A 381 0.84 5.24 -33.15
CA LEU A 381 1.11 5.15 -31.73
C LEU A 381 1.12 6.52 -31.04
N ALA A 382 1.66 7.56 -31.67
CA ALA A 382 1.65 8.92 -31.12
C ALA A 382 0.21 9.46 -30.98
N TRP A 383 -0.68 9.11 -31.92
CA TRP A 383 -2.08 9.55 -31.92
C TRP A 383 -2.91 8.93 -30.79
N THR A 384 -2.42 7.89 -30.12
CA THR A 384 -3.05 7.37 -28.89
C THR A 384 -2.99 8.37 -27.73
N SER A 385 -2.08 9.36 -27.79
CA SER A 385 -1.97 10.44 -26.82
C SER A 385 -2.74 11.68 -27.29
N PRO A 386 -3.74 12.19 -26.54
CA PRO A 386 -4.43 13.44 -26.87
C PRO A 386 -3.49 14.66 -26.95
N LEU A 387 -2.32 14.58 -26.31
CA LEU A 387 -1.31 15.64 -26.32
C LEU A 387 -0.68 15.86 -27.70
N THR A 388 -0.67 14.84 -28.57
CA THR A 388 -0.09 14.91 -29.92
C THR A 388 -0.76 16.00 -30.75
N GLN A 389 -2.09 16.10 -30.68
CA GLN A 389 -2.83 17.16 -31.37
C GLN A 389 -2.48 18.55 -30.83
N TYR A 390 -2.40 18.72 -29.50
CA TYR A 390 -2.06 20.01 -28.89
C TYR A 390 -0.61 20.45 -29.14
N ILE A 391 0.31 19.50 -29.31
CA ILE A 391 1.69 19.77 -29.70
C ILE A 391 1.74 20.37 -31.10
N ILE A 392 1.01 19.78 -32.05
CA ILE A 392 0.94 20.25 -33.44
C ILE A 392 0.29 21.63 -33.51
N GLU A 393 -0.87 21.79 -32.86
CA GLU A 393 -1.57 23.09 -32.83
C GLU A 393 -0.70 24.20 -32.21
N ALA A 394 0.09 23.89 -31.18
CA ALA A 394 1.01 24.83 -30.58
C ALA A 394 2.21 25.14 -31.49
N PHE A 395 2.72 24.13 -32.20
CA PHE A 395 3.82 24.27 -33.17
C PHE A 395 3.42 25.14 -34.37
N ASP A 396 2.20 24.98 -34.87
CA ASP A 396 1.63 25.79 -35.96
C ASP A 396 1.30 27.22 -35.53
N ALA A 397 0.96 27.40 -34.25
CA ALA A 397 0.65 28.71 -33.68
C ALA A 397 1.89 29.56 -33.34
N CYS A 398 3.07 28.95 -33.28
CA CYS A 398 4.35 29.62 -33.07
C CYS A 398 5.06 29.91 -34.40
#